data_AF-A0A6L9LZT2-F1
#
_entry.id   AF-A0A6L9LZT2-F1
#
_cell.length_a   1.000
_cell.length_b   1.000
_cell.length_c   1.000
_cell.angle_alpha   90.00
_cell.angle_beta   90.00
_cell.angle_gamma   90.00
#
_symmetry.space_group_name_H-M   'P 1'
#
loop_
_entity.id
_entity.type
_entity.pdbx_description
1 polymer ?
#
loop_
_entity_poly.entity_id
_entity_poly.type
_entity_poly.pdbx_seq_one_letter_code
_entity_poly.pdbx_strand_id
1 'polypeptide(L)'
;YDEVLKALRILNDPDGIGIGARHLTVSTSGVIPGIRKFADIPEQFTLAVSLHSAIQSTRNKLMPGVKKYTLLRLHEALQLYTEKTGRRPTYEYAMIEGVNDTNP
;
A
#
# COMPACT_ATOMS: atom_id res chain seq x y z
N TYR A 1 12.20 2.77 3.54
CA TYR A 1 11.26 3.83 3.11
C TYR A 1 12.03 4.89 2.36
N ASP A 2 13.03 5.51 2.99
CA ASP A 2 13.75 6.65 2.41
C ASP A 2 14.42 6.33 1.07
N GLU A 3 15.10 5.19 0.97
CA GLU A 3 15.70 4.73 -0.30
C GLU A 3 14.67 4.44 -1.40
N VAL A 4 13.46 3.97 -1.03
CA VAL A 4 12.38 3.76 -2.00
C VAL A 4 11.88 5.11 -2.51
N LEU A 5 11.66 6.08 -1.62
CA LEU A 5 11.23 7.42 -2.02
C LEU A 5 12.30 8.11 -2.90
N LYS A 6 13.57 7.95 -2.55
CA LYS A 6 14.69 8.44 -3.36
C LYS A 6 14.68 7.82 -4.76
N ALA A 7 14.51 6.50 -4.86
CA ALA A 7 14.41 5.82 -6.15
C ALA A 7 13.21 6.34 -6.98
N LEU A 8 12.03 6.50 -6.37
CA LEU A 8 10.85 7.03 -7.05
C LEU A 8 11.09 8.44 -7.61
N ARG A 9 11.77 9.30 -6.85
CA ARG A 9 12.12 10.65 -7.29
C ARG A 9 13.08 10.62 -8.48
N ILE A 10 14.09 9.76 -8.46
CA ILE A 10 15.01 9.59 -9.59
C ILE A 10 14.27 9.10 -10.85
N LEU A 11 13.34 8.14 -10.68
CA LEU A 11 12.52 7.64 -11.79
C LEU A 11 11.55 8.71 -12.34
N ASN A 12 11.09 9.61 -11.48
CA ASN A 12 10.14 10.67 -11.82
C ASN A 12 10.80 11.98 -12.32
N ASP A 13 12.11 12.13 -12.10
CA ASP A 13 12.87 13.34 -12.45
C ASP A 13 12.79 13.60 -13.96
N PRO A 14 12.37 14.81 -14.40
CA PRO A 14 12.32 15.17 -15.82
C PRO A 14 13.69 15.17 -16.51
N ASP A 15 14.78 15.39 -15.76
CA ASP A 15 16.16 15.32 -16.27
C ASP A 15 16.73 13.88 -16.19
N GLY A 16 15.96 12.95 -15.61
CA GLY A 16 16.27 11.52 -15.49
C GLY A 16 15.44 10.66 -16.45
N ILE A 17 14.71 9.67 -15.91
CA ILE A 17 13.86 8.78 -16.73
C ILE A 17 12.53 9.44 -17.09
N GLY A 18 12.06 10.44 -16.32
CA GLY A 18 10.88 11.22 -16.64
C GLY A 18 9.55 10.45 -16.56
N ILE A 19 9.47 9.36 -15.79
CA ILE A 19 8.20 8.62 -15.64
C ILE A 19 7.24 9.44 -14.79
N GLY A 20 6.09 9.81 -15.34
CA GLY A 20 5.07 10.57 -14.60
C GLY A 20 4.66 9.85 -13.31
N ALA A 21 4.60 10.59 -12.19
CA ALA A 21 4.42 10.03 -10.85
C ALA A 21 3.22 9.06 -10.72
N ARG A 22 2.13 9.33 -11.43
CA ARG A 22 0.92 8.48 -11.40
C ARG A 22 1.12 7.10 -12.03
N HIS A 23 2.20 6.88 -12.79
CA HIS A 23 2.59 5.60 -13.36
C HIS A 23 3.56 4.80 -12.47
N LEU A 24 4.00 5.37 -11.35
CA LEU A 24 4.86 4.71 -10.38
C LEU A 24 4.02 4.27 -9.19
N THR A 25 3.91 2.95 -9.00
CA THR A 25 3.13 2.36 -7.90
C THR A 25 4.04 1.75 -6.85
N VAL A 26 3.84 2.15 -5.60
CA VAL A 26 4.44 1.49 -4.44
C VAL A 26 3.42 0.52 -3.87
N SER A 27 3.76 -0.77 -3.86
CA SER A 27 3.01 -1.77 -3.10
C SER A 27 3.59 -1.94 -1.69
N THR A 28 2.72 -2.11 -0.70
CA THR A 28 3.09 -2.40 0.69
C THR A 28 2.23 -3.51 1.28
N SER A 29 2.83 -4.30 2.17
CA SER A 29 2.12 -5.29 3.00
C SER A 29 1.22 -4.68 4.09
N GLY A 30 1.12 -3.34 4.16
CA GLY A 30 0.29 -2.63 5.15
C GLY A 30 1.08 -2.08 6.33
N VAL A 31 2.31 -1.62 6.11
CA VAL A 31 3.13 -0.99 7.17
C VAL A 31 2.63 0.43 7.45
N ILE A 32 1.76 0.56 8.46
CA ILE A 32 1.00 1.79 8.76
C ILE A 32 1.87 3.06 8.87
N PRO A 33 3.00 3.09 9.60
CA PRO A 33 3.84 4.28 9.67
C PRO A 33 4.36 4.72 8.29
N GLY A 34 4.62 3.77 7.40
CA GLY A 34 5.04 4.04 6.02
C GLY A 34 3.93 4.65 5.18
N ILE A 35 2.70 4.11 5.27
CA ILE A 35 1.52 4.65 4.58
C ILE A 35 1.26 6.11 4.99
N ARG A 36 1.34 6.40 6.30
CA ARG A 36 1.15 7.76 6.82
C ARG A 36 2.20 8.73 6.27
N LYS A 37 3.49 8.37 6.31
CA LYS A 37 4.56 9.17 5.71
C LYS A 37 4.38 9.35 4.20
N PHE A 38 3.93 8.31 3.50
CA PHE A 38 3.69 8.35 2.07
C PHE A 38 2.50 9.25 1.68
N ALA A 39 1.50 9.40 2.57
CA ALA A 39 0.38 10.31 2.35
C ALA A 39 0.79 11.80 2.42
N ASP A 40 1.92 12.11 3.05
CA ASP A 40 2.40 13.47 3.29
C ASP A 40 3.38 13.97 2.21
N ILE A 41 3.77 13.12 1.26
CA ILE A 41 4.68 13.52 0.19
C ILE A 41 3.91 14.33 -0.89
N PRO A 42 4.54 15.35 -1.49
CA PRO A 42 3.90 16.17 -2.51
C PRO A 42 3.68 15.42 -3.83
N GLU A 43 4.49 14.40 -4.12
CA GLU A 43 4.43 13.67 -5.38
C GLU A 43 3.19 12.77 -5.49
N GLN A 44 2.68 12.66 -6.73
CA GLN A 44 1.46 11.93 -7.02
C GLN A 44 1.67 10.42 -7.27
N PHE A 45 2.64 9.79 -6.58
CA PHE A 45 2.90 8.35 -6.66
C PHE A 45 1.68 7.51 -6.23
N THR A 46 1.47 6.36 -6.86
CA THR A 46 0.31 5.51 -6.60
C THR A 46 0.60 4.53 -5.46
N LEU A 47 -0.39 4.26 -4.60
CA LEU A 47 -0.30 3.29 -3.50
C LEU A 47 -1.12 2.03 -3.81
N ALA A 48 -0.48 0.87 -3.66
CA ALA A 48 -1.12 -0.44 -3.62
C ALA A 48 -0.88 -1.10 -2.26
N VAL A 49 -1.86 -1.91 -1.82
CA VAL A 49 -1.80 -2.63 -0.55
C VAL A 49 -2.02 -4.11 -0.81
N SER A 50 -1.02 -4.93 -0.51
CA SER A 50 -1.15 -6.38 -0.50
C SER A 50 -2.00 -6.81 0.70
N LEU A 51 -3.30 -7.00 0.47
CA LEU A 51 -4.29 -7.25 1.51
C LEU A 51 -4.46 -8.74 1.76
N HIS A 52 -4.74 -9.49 0.69
CA HIS A 52 -4.89 -10.95 0.62
C HIS A 52 -5.92 -11.61 1.57
N SER A 53 -6.53 -10.89 2.50
CA SER A 53 -7.76 -11.31 3.18
C SER A 53 -8.36 -10.14 3.97
N ALA A 54 -9.69 -10.01 3.92
CA ALA A 54 -10.45 -9.10 4.78
C ALA A 54 -10.79 -9.73 6.16
N ILE A 55 -10.32 -10.96 6.43
CA ILE A 55 -10.48 -11.65 7.71
C ILE A 55 -9.15 -11.59 8.45
N GLN A 56 -9.13 -11.01 9.65
CA GLN A 56 -7.89 -10.76 10.40
C GLN A 56 -7.09 -12.04 10.65
N SER A 57 -7.76 -13.13 11.03
CA SER A 57 -7.10 -14.42 11.31
C SER A 57 -6.46 -15.02 10.06
N THR A 58 -7.15 -14.99 8.92
CA THR A 58 -6.61 -15.46 7.62
C THR A 58 -5.46 -14.57 7.16
N ARG A 59 -5.59 -13.24 7.21
CA ARG A 59 -4.49 -12.32 6.88
C ARG A 59 -3.27 -12.55 7.78
N ASN A 60 -3.49 -12.80 9.07
CA ASN A 60 -2.42 -13.10 10.01
C ASN A 60 -1.68 -14.42 9.67
N LYS A 61 -2.39 -15.42 9.15
CA LYS A 61 -1.79 -16.68 8.67
C LYS A 61 -0.97 -16.43 7.39
N LEU A 62 -1.52 -15.69 6.42
CA LEU A 62 -0.87 -15.41 5.14
C LEU A 62 0.33 -14.46 5.26
N MET A 63 0.24 -13.45 6.14
CA MET A 63 1.22 -12.37 6.23
C MET A 63 1.69 -12.15 7.68
N PRO A 64 2.42 -13.12 8.27
CA PRO A 64 2.74 -13.09 9.70
C PRO A 64 3.59 -11.89 10.13
N GLY A 65 4.41 -11.34 9.24
CA GLY A 65 5.28 -10.18 9.53
C GLY A 65 4.55 -8.87 9.81
N VAL A 66 3.26 -8.77 9.43
CA VAL A 66 2.45 -7.55 9.60
C VAL A 66 1.26 -7.73 10.55
N LYS A 67 1.23 -8.81 11.33
CA LYS A 67 0.17 -9.11 12.33
C LYS A 67 -0.13 -7.95 13.29
N LYS A 68 0.89 -7.18 13.66
CA LYS A 68 0.76 -5.99 14.54
C LYS A 68 -0.08 -4.86 13.94
N TYR A 69 -0.25 -4.85 12.62
CA TYR A 69 -1.09 -3.91 11.90
C TYR A 69 -2.42 -4.58 11.59
N THR A 70 -3.40 -4.36 12.47
CA THR A 70 -4.75 -4.90 12.32
C THR A 70 -5.46 -4.29 11.11
N LEU A 71 -6.43 -5.02 10.56
CA LEU A 71 -7.24 -4.56 9.42
C LEU A 71 -7.95 -3.24 9.72
N LEU A 72 -8.47 -3.06 10.94
CA LEU A 72 -9.09 -1.81 11.36
C LEU A 72 -8.10 -0.62 11.28
N ARG A 73 -6.91 -0.78 11.85
CA ARG A 73 -5.89 0.29 11.85
C ARG A 73 -5.32 0.53 10.45
N LEU A 74 -5.25 -0.53 9.63
CA LEU A 74 -4.87 -0.41 8.23
C LEU A 74 -5.94 0.40 7.47
N HIS A 75 -7.21 0.10 7.68
CA HIS A 75 -8.33 0.83 7.08
C HIS A 75 -8.28 2.33 7.44
N GLU A 76 -8.10 2.67 8.72
CA GLU A 76 -7.93 4.06 9.17
C GLU A 76 -6.76 4.77 8.46
N ALA A 77 -5.62 4.08 8.30
CA ALA A 77 -4.46 4.64 7.61
C ALA A 77 -4.71 4.88 6.11
N LEU A 78 -5.50 4.01 5.47
CA LEU A 78 -5.88 4.15 4.07
C LEU A 78 -6.97 5.20 3.84
N GLN A 79 -7.88 5.37 4.80
CA GLN A 79 -8.81 6.50 4.82
C GLN A 79 -8.04 7.82 4.91
N LEU A 80 -7.12 7.95 5.87
CA LEU A 80 -6.27 9.14 5.99
C LEU A 80 -5.48 9.43 4.69
N TYR A 81 -4.90 8.39 4.07
CA TYR A 81 -4.22 8.52 2.78
C TYR A 81 -5.17 9.05 1.69
N THR A 82 -6.40 8.52 1.64
CA THR A 82 -7.41 8.93 0.66
C THR A 82 -7.85 10.38 0.90
N GLU A 83 -8.08 10.77 2.15
CA GLU A 83 -8.48 12.12 2.53
C GLU A 83 -7.40 13.16 2.21
N LYS A 84 -6.14 12.88 2.58
CA LYS A 84 -5.03 13.81 2.34
C LYS A 84 -4.71 14.00 0.88
N THR A 85 -4.88 12.95 0.08
CA THR A 85 -4.34 12.93 -1.28
C THR A 85 -5.38 12.94 -2.38
N GLY A 86 -6.66 12.71 -2.05
CA GLY A 86 -7.75 12.52 -3.01
C GLY A 86 -7.61 11.25 -3.86
N ARG A 87 -6.63 10.37 -3.58
CA ARG A 87 -6.32 9.19 -4.38
C ARG A 87 -6.84 7.92 -3.71
N ARG A 88 -7.46 7.04 -4.50
CA ARG A 88 -7.89 5.71 -4.03
C ARG A 88 -6.69 4.74 -4.02
N PRO A 89 -6.38 4.05 -2.92
CA PRO A 89 -5.39 2.97 -2.93
C PRO A 89 -5.91 1.76 -3.69
N THR A 90 -5.01 1.01 -4.32
CA THR A 90 -5.34 -0.28 -4.93
C THR A 90 -5.21 -1.40 -3.89
N TYR A 91 -6.17 -2.32 -3.84
CA TYR A 91 -6.07 -3.53 -3.02
C TYR A 91 -5.63 -4.70 -3.89
N GLU A 92 -4.54 -5.34 -3.51
CA GLU A 92 -4.04 -6.53 -4.18
C GLU A 92 -4.48 -7.77 -3.41
N TYR A 93 -5.02 -8.75 -4.14
CA TYR A 93 -5.57 -9.96 -3.59
C TYR A 93 -5.10 -11.17 -4.40
N ALA A 94 -4.22 -11.98 -3.81
CA ALA A 94 -3.83 -13.26 -4.38
C ALA A 94 -4.88 -14.29 -3.96
N MET A 95 -5.57 -14.88 -4.93
CA MET A 95 -6.55 -15.94 -4.68
C MET A 95 -5.81 -17.25 -4.42
N ILE A 96 -6.02 -17.84 -3.26
CA ILE A 96 -5.40 -19.08 -2.81
C ILE A 96 -6.51 -20.07 -2.45
N GLU A 97 -6.55 -21.15 -3.23
CA GLU A 97 -7.56 -22.20 -3.14
C GLU A 97 -7.74 -22.73 -1.72
N GLY A 98 -8.97 -22.66 -1.21
CA GLY A 98 -9.36 -23.17 0.11
C GLY A 98 -8.82 -22.35 1.29
N VAL A 99 -8.18 -21.21 1.04
CA VAL A 99 -7.58 -20.37 2.09
C VAL A 99 -8.25 -19.01 2.20
N ASN A 100 -8.43 -18.33 1.06
CA ASN A 100 -8.96 -16.97 1.05
C ASN A 100 -9.88 -16.70 -0.16
N ASP A 101 -10.27 -17.74 -0.89
CA ASP A 101 -11.16 -17.67 -2.06
C ASP A 101 -12.56 -18.25 -1.77
N THR A 102 -12.87 -18.49 -0.50
CA THR A 102 -14.17 -19.02 -0.06
C THR A 102 -15.14 -17.91 0.30
N ASN A 103 -16.44 -18.19 0.21
CA ASN A 103 -17.45 -17.30 0.78
C ASN A 103 -17.31 -17.23 2.32
N PRO A 104 -17.60 -16.07 2.93
CA PRO A 104 -17.63 -15.92 4.38
C PRO A 104 -18.73 -16.75 5.06
#